data_AF-A0A4Y2AFQ7-F1
#
_entry.id   AF-A0A4Y2AFQ7-F1
#
_cell.length_a   1.000
_cell.length_b   1.000
_cell.length_c   1.000
_cell.angle_alpha   90.00
_cell.angle_beta   90.00
_cell.angle_gamma   90.00
#
_symmetry.space_group_name_H-M   'P 1'
#
loop_
_entity.id
_entity.type
_entity.pdbx_description
1 polymer ?
#
loop_
_entity_poly.entity_id
_entity_poly.type
_entity_poly.pdbx_seq_one_letter_code
_entity_poly.pdbx_strand_id
1 'polypeptide(L)'
;MIHLQNICFEIEKFCDVKLTSSEHVDTRPFRIARDNEDAAKLSQWLCEHNPFPKIDVIMSIDLGIVGGNEVNCHLSEEIGFERYEFKNDVEKIRKCEIQTEGQSSDTCFY
;
A
#
# COMPACT_ATOMS: atom_id res chain seq x y z
N MET A 1 -1.49 1.85 14.22
CA MET A 1 -0.96 1.30 12.97
C MET A 1 -0.25 -0.02 13.25
N ILE A 2 -0.91 -1.16 13.00
CA ILE A 2 -0.44 -2.52 13.39
C ILE A 2 0.72 -3.01 12.51
N HIS A 3 0.87 -2.47 11.30
CA HIS A 3 1.85 -2.95 10.32
C HIS A 3 3.31 -2.77 10.76
N LEU A 4 3.66 -1.66 11.42
CA LEU A 4 5.03 -1.43 11.89
C LEU A 4 5.44 -2.41 12.99
N GLN A 5 4.53 -2.75 13.90
CA GLN A 5 4.78 -3.74 14.96
C GLN A 5 5.03 -5.14 14.39
N ASN A 6 4.23 -5.55 13.40
CA ASN A 6 4.40 -6.85 12.78
C ASN A 6 5.76 -6.96 12.08
N ILE A 7 6.21 -5.89 11.42
CA ILE A 7 7.53 -5.84 10.79
C ILE A 7 8.63 -5.93 11.84
N CYS A 8 8.56 -5.13 12.91
CA CYS A 8 9.55 -5.19 13.99
C CYS A 8 9.61 -6.58 14.64
N PHE A 9 8.45 -7.19 14.90
CA PHE A 9 8.37 -8.53 15.47
C PHE A 9 9.02 -9.61 14.59
N GLU A 10 8.77 -9.59 13.28
CA GLU A 10 9.39 -10.55 12.37
C GLU A 10 10.91 -10.31 12.21
N ILE A 11 11.37 -9.04 12.27
CA ILE A 11 12.81 -8.72 12.26
C ILE A 11 13.48 -9.20 13.55
N GLU A 12 12.86 -8.97 14.71
CA GLU A 12 13.33 -9.46 16.01
C GLU A 12 13.51 -10.99 15.99
N LYS A 13 12.50 -11.70 15.48
CA LYS A 13 12.51 -13.15 15.30
C LYS A 13 13.59 -13.61 14.32
N PHE A 14 13.80 -12.91 13.21
CA PHE A 14 14.83 -13.25 12.23
C PHE A 14 16.25 -13.08 12.80
N CYS A 15 16.46 -12.02 13.59
CA CYS A 15 17.74 -11.70 14.20
C CYS A 15 17.99 -12.43 15.53
N ASP A 16 17.01 -13.20 16.04
CA ASP A 16 17.02 -13.81 17.38
C ASP A 16 17.31 -12.81 18.51
N VAL A 17 16.77 -11.61 18.37
CA VAL A 17 16.85 -10.55 19.37
C VAL A 17 15.46 -10.24 19.89
N LYS A 18 15.36 -10.00 21.19
CA LYS A 18 14.10 -9.55 21.80
C LYS A 18 14.31 -8.15 22.36
N LEU A 19 13.70 -7.18 21.70
CA LEU A 19 13.86 -5.79 22.08
C LEU A 19 12.83 -5.43 23.16
N THR A 20 13.25 -4.59 24.08
CA THR A 20 12.47 -4.21 25.25
C THR A 20 11.62 -2.97 24.98
N SER A 21 10.63 -2.69 25.83
CA SER A 21 9.77 -1.49 25.69
C SER A 21 10.50 -0.16 25.89
N SER A 22 11.74 -0.19 26.41
CA SER A 22 12.68 0.94 26.41
C SER A 22 13.28 1.21 25.04
N GLU A 23 13.49 0.18 24.23
CA GLU A 23 14.06 0.28 22.88
C GLU A 23 12.96 0.50 21.84
N HIS A 24 11.78 -0.09 22.06
CA HIS A 24 10.57 0.19 21.28
C HIS A 24 9.58 1.08 22.03
N VAL A 25 9.90 2.37 22.14
CA VAL A 25 9.00 3.34 22.78
C VAL A 25 7.66 3.44 22.04
N ASP A 26 7.67 3.29 20.73
CA ASP A 26 6.47 3.43 19.88
C ASP A 26 5.58 2.18 19.87
N THR A 27 6.10 1.01 20.28
CA THR A 27 5.27 -0.20 20.45
C THR A 27 4.60 -0.26 21.83
N ARG A 28 4.75 0.79 22.65
CA ARG A 28 4.06 0.86 23.94
C ARG A 28 2.55 0.95 23.71
N PRO A 29 1.72 0.19 24.45
CA PRO A 29 0.27 0.13 24.22
C PRO A 29 -0.41 1.50 24.14
N PHE A 30 0.01 2.46 24.96
CA PHE A 30 -0.51 3.83 24.93
C PHE A 30 -0.20 4.58 23.63
N ARG A 31 1.02 4.44 23.08
CA ARG A 31 1.39 5.04 21.79
C ARG A 31 0.60 4.42 20.65
N ILE A 32 0.48 3.10 20.65
CA ILE A 32 -0.28 2.35 19.65
C ILE A 32 -1.75 2.77 19.65
N ALA A 33 -2.36 2.86 20.84
CA ALA A 33 -3.76 3.25 20.99
C ALA A 33 -3.99 4.67 20.45
N ARG A 34 -3.10 5.61 20.81
CA ARG A 34 -3.17 6.98 20.30
C ARG A 34 -2.98 7.05 18.79
N ASP A 35 -1.97 6.36 18.24
CA ASP A 35 -1.72 6.36 16.80
C ASP A 35 -2.89 5.72 16.02
N ASN A 36 -3.56 4.70 16.58
CA ASN A 36 -4.79 4.15 16.01
C ASN A 36 -5.93 5.17 16.04
N GLU A 37 -6.10 5.89 17.15
CA GLU A 37 -7.12 6.92 17.30
C GLU A 37 -6.88 8.10 16.33
N ASP A 38 -5.63 8.56 16.22
CA ASP A 38 -5.24 9.64 15.32
C ASP A 38 -5.37 9.22 13.85
N ALA A 39 -5.00 7.99 13.50
CA ALA A 39 -5.22 7.46 12.16
C ALA A 39 -6.71 7.36 11.82
N ALA A 40 -7.56 6.95 12.78
CA ALA A 40 -9.00 6.92 12.58
C ALA A 40 -9.59 8.32 12.37
N LYS A 41 -9.16 9.30 13.18
CA LYS A 41 -9.56 10.71 13.02
C LYS A 41 -9.12 11.27 11.68
N LEU A 42 -7.88 11.01 11.26
CA LEU A 42 -7.37 11.45 9.97
C LEU A 42 -8.15 10.80 8.81
N SER A 43 -8.42 9.50 8.90
CA SER A 43 -9.22 8.79 7.90
C SER A 43 -10.62 9.38 7.81
N GLN A 44 -11.29 9.61 8.95
CA GLN A 44 -12.60 10.24 8.98
C GLN A 44 -12.56 11.63 8.35
N TRP A 45 -11.57 12.45 8.72
CA TRP A 45 -11.41 13.80 8.18
C TRP A 45 -11.22 13.78 6.67
N LEU A 46 -10.40 12.88 6.13
CA LEU A 46 -10.18 12.72 4.69
C LEU A 46 -11.42 12.18 3.95
N CYS A 47 -12.23 11.33 4.59
CA CYS A 47 -13.51 10.89 4.03
C CYS A 47 -14.50 12.04 3.94
N GLU A 48 -14.57 12.90 4.95
CA GLU A 48 -15.43 14.09 4.98
C GLU A 48 -14.89 15.20 4.04
N HIS A 49 -13.58 15.28 3.89
CA HIS A 49 -12.86 16.28 3.09
C HIS A 49 -12.04 15.57 2.01
N ASN A 50 -12.74 15.08 0.97
CA ASN A 50 -12.10 14.38 -0.14
C ASN A 50 -10.94 15.24 -0.69
N PRO A 51 -9.68 14.75 -0.64
CA PRO A 51 -8.52 15.52 -1.10
C PRO A 51 -8.48 15.71 -2.63
N PHE A 52 -9.22 14.88 -3.38
CA PHE A 52 -9.30 14.92 -4.83
C PHE A 52 -10.76 14.97 -5.30
N PRO A 53 -11.52 16.03 -4.95
CA PRO A 53 -12.88 16.15 -5.41
C PRO A 53 -12.87 16.40 -6.93
N LYS A 54 -13.94 15.97 -7.61
CA LYS A 54 -14.13 16.32 -9.02
C LYS A 54 -14.51 17.81 -9.11
N ILE A 55 -13.54 18.64 -9.47
CA ILE A 55 -13.68 20.09 -9.65
C ILE A 55 -13.07 20.49 -11.00
N ASP A 56 -13.62 21.56 -11.60
CA ASP A 56 -13.22 22.01 -12.94
C ASP A 56 -11.78 22.55 -12.98
N VAL A 57 -11.28 23.06 -11.85
CA VAL A 57 -9.99 23.73 -11.75
C VAL A 57 -9.30 23.31 -10.46
N ILE A 58 -8.09 22.77 -10.57
CA ILE A 58 -7.21 22.47 -9.44
C ILE A 58 -6.07 23.48 -9.47
N MET A 59 -5.71 24.06 -8.33
CA MET A 59 -4.59 25.00 -8.23
C MET A 59 -3.61 24.54 -7.15
N SER A 60 -2.31 24.55 -7.48
CA SER A 60 -1.26 24.37 -6.49
C SER A 60 -1.24 25.58 -5.56
N ILE A 61 -1.36 25.35 -4.26
CA ILE A 61 -1.28 26.41 -3.25
C ILE A 61 0.12 27.01 -3.19
N ASP A 62 1.15 26.19 -3.41
CA ASP A 62 2.56 26.60 -3.32
C ASP A 62 3.02 27.38 -4.55
N LEU A 63 2.65 26.91 -5.74
CA LEU A 63 3.14 27.47 -7.01
C LEU A 63 2.13 28.38 -7.72
N GLY A 64 0.87 28.41 -7.28
CA GLY A 64 -0.22 29.11 -7.99
C GLY A 64 -0.54 28.53 -9.38
N ILE A 65 0.06 27.40 -9.75
CA ILE A 65 -0.14 26.76 -11.05
C ILE A 65 -1.52 26.11 -11.06
N VAL A 66 -2.29 26.42 -12.09
CA VAL A 66 -3.57 25.78 -12.38
C VAL A 66 -3.33 24.51 -13.18
N GLY A 67 -3.86 23.39 -12.71
CA GLY A 67 -3.86 22.11 -13.42
C GLY A 67 -4.65 22.21 -14.73
N GLY A 68 -4.10 21.65 -15.80
CA GLY A 68 -4.79 21.57 -17.08
C GLY A 68 -5.84 20.45 -17.11
N ASN A 69 -6.47 20.27 -18.27
CA ASN A 69 -7.52 19.28 -18.50
C ASN A 69 -7.02 17.83 -18.35
N GLU A 70 -5.71 17.62 -18.38
CA GLU A 70 -5.05 16.33 -18.16
C GLU A 70 -5.04 15.89 -16.69
N VAL A 71 -5.33 16.79 -15.74
CA VAL A 71 -5.32 16.45 -14.31
C VAL A 71 -6.55 15.62 -13.95
N ASN A 72 -6.32 14.35 -13.61
CA ASN A 72 -7.37 13.36 -13.34
C ASN A 72 -7.31 12.80 -11.90
N CYS A 73 -6.80 13.56 -10.92
CA CYS A 73 -6.59 13.06 -9.56
C CYS A 73 -7.87 12.56 -8.87
N HIS A 74 -9.05 13.04 -9.28
CA HIS A 74 -10.34 12.55 -8.81
C HIS A 74 -10.64 11.09 -9.20
N LEU A 75 -9.89 10.55 -10.17
CA LEU A 75 -9.92 9.14 -10.60
C LEU A 75 -8.76 8.33 -10.03
N SER A 76 -7.99 8.89 -9.09
CA SER A 76 -6.77 8.25 -8.57
C SER A 76 -7.02 6.88 -7.96
N GLU A 77 -8.15 6.71 -7.26
CA GLU A 77 -8.56 5.43 -6.68
C GLU A 77 -8.84 4.39 -7.78
N GLU A 78 -9.71 4.72 -8.74
CA GLU A 78 -10.09 3.83 -9.85
C GLU A 78 -8.88 3.38 -10.66
N ILE A 79 -8.04 4.33 -11.09
CA ILE A 79 -6.82 4.05 -11.85
C ILE A 79 -5.83 3.22 -11.02
N GLY A 80 -5.76 3.49 -9.71
CA GLY A 80 -4.93 2.73 -8.78
C GLY A 80 -5.36 1.27 -8.68
N PHE A 81 -6.67 1.03 -8.51
CA PHE A 81 -7.26 -0.30 -8.43
C PHE A 81 -7.10 -1.08 -9.74
N GLU A 82 -7.45 -0.48 -10.88
CA GLU A 82 -7.28 -1.09 -12.20
C GLU A 82 -5.84 -1.57 -12.41
N ARG A 83 -4.87 -0.73 -12.04
CA ARG A 83 -3.45 -1.07 -12.19
C ARG A 83 -2.97 -2.14 -11.20
N TYR A 84 -3.57 -2.21 -10.02
CA TYR A 84 -3.27 -3.25 -9.04
C TYR A 84 -3.82 -4.61 -9.50
N GLU A 85 -5.06 -4.67 -9.97
CA GLU A 85 -5.65 -5.91 -10.52
C GLU A 85 -4.87 -6.41 -11.73
N PHE A 86 -4.53 -5.52 -12.67
CA PHE A 86 -3.72 -5.88 -13.83
C PHE A 86 -2.38 -6.51 -13.43
N LYS A 87 -1.69 -5.96 -12.42
CA LYS A 87 -0.44 -6.55 -11.92
C LYS A 87 -0.64 -7.95 -11.35
N ASN A 88 -1.71 -8.17 -10.58
CA ASN A 88 -2.01 -9.49 -10.01
C ASN A 88 -2.31 -10.52 -11.10
N ASP A 89 -3.01 -10.10 -12.15
CA ASP A 89 -3.32 -10.99 -13.27
C ASP A 89 -2.07 -11.30 -14.11
N VAL A 90 -1.19 -10.33 -14.34
CA VAL A 90 0.13 -10.57 -14.96
C VAL A 90 1.00 -11.51 -14.12
N GLU A 91 1.03 -11.35 -12.79
CA GLU A 91 1.77 -12.26 -11.92
C GLU A 91 1.19 -13.67 -11.92
N LYS A 92 -0.14 -13.82 -11.97
CA LYS A 92 -0.78 -15.13 -12.14
C LYS A 92 -0.40 -15.77 -13.47
N ILE A 93 -0.47 -15.03 -14.58
CA ILE A 93 -0.08 -15.52 -15.90
C ILE A 93 1.38 -15.98 -15.89
N ARG A 94 2.30 -15.17 -15.37
CA ARG A 94 3.72 -15.51 -15.27
C ARG A 94 3.96 -16.77 -14.44
N LYS A 95 3.23 -16.96 -13.33
CA LYS A 95 3.30 -18.19 -12.53
C LYS A 95 2.77 -19.41 -13.29
N CYS A 96 1.68 -19.27 -14.04
CA CYS A 96 1.16 -20.33 -14.90
C CYS A 96 2.13 -20.71 -16.01
N GLU A 97 2.76 -19.74 -16.69
CA GLU A 97 3.74 -19.97 -17.75
C GLU A 97 4.97 -20.74 -17.24
N ILE A 98 5.53 -20.34 -16.10
CA ILE A 98 6.66 -21.03 -15.45
C ILE A 98 6.29 -22.47 -15.08
N GLN A 99 5.05 -22.73 -14.65
CA GLN A 99 4.58 -24.07 -14.33
C GLN A 99 4.40 -24.94 -15.59
N THR A 100 3.96 -24.36 -16.70
CA THR A 100 3.82 -25.08 -17.98
C THR A 100 5.15 -25.39 -18.65
N GLU A 101 6.15 -24.51 -18.53
CA GLU A 101 7.52 -24.78 -19.02
C GLU A 101 8.20 -25.91 -18.23
N GLY A 102 7.93 -26.01 -16.92
CA GLY A 102 8.43 -27.10 -16.07
C GLY A 102 7.73 -28.46 -16.27
N GLN A 103 6.64 -28.53 -17.05
CA GLN A 103 5.90 -29.77 -17.34
C GLN A 103 6.10 -30.27 -18.78
N SER A 104 6.77 -29.51 -19.64
CA SER A 104 7.00 -29.89 -21.04
C SER A 104 8.21 -30.80 -21.28
N SER A 105 8.97 -31.20 -20.24
CA SER A 105 10.18 -32.03 -20.42
C SER A 105 9.95 -33.55 -20.41
N ASP A 106 8.76 -34.04 -20.07
CA ASP A 106 8.60 -35.48 -19.75
C ASP A 106 7.81 -36.29 -20.80
N THR A 107 7.58 -35.73 -22.00
CA THR A 107 6.93 -36.48 -23.08
C THR A 107 7.52 -36.18 -24.46
N CYS A 108 8.78 -36.59 -24.71
CA CYS A 108 9.13 -37.10 -26.04
C CYS A 108 10.48 -37.83 -26.10
N PHE A 109 10.45 -38.95 -26.84
CA PHE A 109 11.55 -39.76 -27.40
C PHE A 109 12.11 -40.93 -26.57
N TYR A 110 11.45 -42.07 -26.87
CA TYR A 110 11.85 -43.50 -26.82
C TYR A 110 12.15 -44.16 -25.47
#